data_AF-A0A1N6VPN0-F1
#
_entry.id   AF-A0A1N6VPN0-F1
#
_cell.length_a   1.000
_cell.length_b   1.000
_cell.length_c   1.000
_cell.angle_alpha   90.00
_cell.angle_beta   90.00
_cell.angle_gamma   90.00
#
_symmetry.space_group_name_H-M   'P 1'
#
loop_
_entity.id
_entity.type
_entity.pdbx_description
1 polymer ?
#
loop_
_entity_poly.entity_id
_entity_poly.type
_entity_poly.pdbx_seq_one_letter_code
_entity_poly.pdbx_strand_id
1 'polypeptide(L)'
;MEKAIDSLTFETVDGPLRDHEVTVFSLSTCAFCHKAIDFLTTSGVQFQYIHLDLIDQSTKRAVKRELSDRFDNVVVFPILVVDHQRAFSGFTESVWTRALDL
;
A
#
# COMPACT_ATOMS: atom_id res chain seq x y z
N MET A 1 15.97 15.25 -3.26
CA MET A 1 15.52 14.18 -4.17
C MET A 1 14.02 14.09 -3.97
N GLU A 2 13.23 14.53 -4.93
CA GLU A 2 11.80 14.20 -4.97
C GLU A 2 11.68 12.68 -5.06
N LYS A 3 11.00 12.07 -4.10
CA LYS A 3 10.72 10.64 -4.12
C LYS A 3 9.66 10.40 -5.18
N ALA A 4 9.79 9.34 -5.96
CA ALA A 4 8.82 9.02 -7.01
C ALA A 4 7.43 8.78 -6.41
N ILE A 5 7.40 8.26 -5.17
CA ILE A 5 6.20 8.04 -4.38
C ILE A 5 5.47 9.35 -4.05
N ASP A 6 6.18 10.45 -3.80
CA ASP A 6 5.56 11.73 -3.40
C ASP A 6 4.82 12.42 -4.56
N SER A 7 5.18 12.09 -5.80
CA SER A 7 4.52 12.60 -7.02
C SER A 7 3.24 11.83 -7.39
N LEU A 8 2.90 10.78 -6.64
CA LEU A 8 1.76 9.93 -6.93
C LEU A 8 0.47 10.51 -6.34
N THR A 9 -0.62 10.35 -7.09
CA THR A 9 -1.97 10.62 -6.59
C THR A 9 -2.51 9.36 -5.93
N PHE A 10 -2.66 9.39 -4.61
CA PHE A 10 -3.29 8.31 -3.85
C PHE A 10 -4.78 8.56 -3.67
N GLU A 11 -5.56 7.49 -3.76
CA GLU A 11 -6.97 7.49 -3.38
C GLU A 11 -7.07 7.24 -1.88
N THR A 12 -7.67 8.17 -1.14
CA THR A 12 -7.85 8.05 0.31
C THR A 12 -9.23 7.49 0.61
N VAL A 13 -9.26 6.45 1.44
CA VAL A 13 -10.49 5.88 2.01
C VAL A 13 -10.56 6.33 3.47
N ASP A 14 -11.62 7.07 3.79
CA ASP A 14 -11.86 7.52 5.16
C ASP A 14 -12.36 6.37 6.04
N GLY A 15 -11.71 6.21 7.19
CA GLY A 15 -12.09 5.28 8.24
C GLY A 15 -12.09 5.92 9.63
N PRO A 16 -12.86 5.37 10.59
CA PRO A 16 -12.84 5.79 11.99
C PRO A 16 -11.50 5.52 12.70
N LEU A 17 -10.76 4.48 12.31
CA LEU A 17 -9.46 4.14 12.88
C LEU A 17 -8.36 4.88 12.12
N ARG A 18 -7.66 5.78 12.80
CA ARG A 18 -6.64 6.68 12.24
C ARG A 18 -5.34 6.64 13.04
N ASP A 19 -5.11 5.53 13.74
CA ASP A 19 -3.97 5.36 14.65
C ASP A 19 -2.64 5.27 13.89
N HIS A 20 -2.67 4.77 12.66
CA HIS A 20 -1.51 4.59 11.80
C HIS A 20 -1.71 5.21 10.41
N GLU A 21 -0.64 5.70 9.80
CA GLU A 21 -0.67 6.15 8.41
C GLU A 21 -0.48 4.96 7.47
N VAL A 22 -1.55 4.54 6.80
CA VAL A 22 -1.57 3.32 6.00
C VAL A 22 -1.59 3.64 4.52
N THR A 23 -0.58 3.19 3.78
CA THR A 23 -0.46 3.35 2.33
C THR A 23 -0.39 1.98 1.65
N VAL A 24 -1.27 1.71 0.69
CA VAL A 24 -1.34 0.44 -0.04
C VAL A 24 -0.96 0.63 -1.50
N PHE A 25 0.14 0.01 -1.91
CA PHE A 25 0.49 -0.09 -3.33
C PHE A 25 -0.15 -1.34 -3.92
N SER A 26 -0.96 -1.14 -4.93
CA SER A 26 -1.83 -2.18 -5.49
C SER A 26 -1.82 -2.17 -7.01
N LEU A 27 -2.46 -3.18 -7.60
CA LEU A 27 -2.71 -3.28 -9.04
C LEU A 27 -4.21 -3.53 -9.25
N SER A 28 -4.84 -2.82 -10.19
CA SER A 28 -6.27 -2.94 -10.49
C SER A 28 -6.65 -4.35 -10.96
N THR A 29 -5.71 -5.06 -11.58
CA THR A 29 -5.90 -6.42 -12.10
C THR A 29 -5.63 -7.54 -11.08
N CYS A 30 -5.28 -7.20 -9.84
CA CYS A 30 -4.90 -8.17 -8.82
C CYS A 30 -6.04 -8.47 -7.83
N ALA A 31 -6.50 -9.72 -7.80
CA ALA A 31 -7.55 -10.15 -6.88
C ALA A 31 -7.18 -9.98 -5.39
N PHE A 32 -5.91 -10.16 -5.03
CA PHE A 32 -5.44 -9.94 -3.65
C PHE A 32 -5.44 -8.48 -3.24
N CYS A 33 -5.22 -7.56 -4.18
CA CYS A 33 -5.29 -6.13 -3.93
C CYS A 33 -6.71 -5.71 -3.55
N HIS A 34 -7.71 -6.21 -4.29
CA HIS A 34 -9.11 -5.98 -3.95
C HIS A 34 -9.45 -6.47 -2.53
N LYS A 35 -9.07 -7.72 -2.21
CA LYS A 35 -9.28 -8.27 -0.87
C LYS A 35 -8.62 -7.45 0.25
N ALA A 36 -7.41 -6.96 0.00
CA ALA A 36 -6.70 -6.09 0.93
C ALA A 36 -7.46 -4.77 1.21
N ILE A 37 -7.91 -4.10 0.15
CA ILE A 37 -8.67 -2.84 0.24
C ILE A 37 -10.01 -3.09 0.95
N ASP A 38 -10.72 -4.15 0.58
CA ASP A 38 -11.99 -4.53 1.21
C ASP A 38 -11.80 -4.82 2.70
N PHE A 39 -10.72 -5.52 3.07
CA PHE A 39 -10.40 -5.82 4.46
C PHE A 39 -10.15 -4.55 5.29
N LEU A 40 -9.34 -3.62 4.79
CA LEU A 40 -9.07 -2.35 5.48
C LEU A 40 -10.34 -1.50 5.61
N THR A 41 -11.12 -1.43 4.54
CA THR A 41 -12.40 -0.71 4.51
C THR A 41 -13.38 -1.29 5.52
N THR A 42 -13.52 -2.62 5.56
CA THR A 42 -14.40 -3.33 6.49
C THR A 42 -13.94 -3.18 7.94
N SER A 43 -12.62 -3.12 8.16
CA SER A 43 -12.03 -2.88 9.48
C SER A 43 -12.21 -1.43 9.95
N GLY A 44 -12.62 -0.52 9.07
CA GLY A 44 -12.78 0.90 9.38
C GLY A 44 -11.45 1.64 9.54
N VAL A 45 -10.36 1.12 8.96
CA VAL A 45 -9.06 1.80 8.96
C VAL A 45 -9.04 2.88 7.89
N GLN A 46 -8.52 4.06 8.20
CA GLN A 46 -8.21 5.07 7.20
C GLN A 46 -6.92 4.65 6.50
N PHE A 47 -6.99 4.52 5.18
CA PHE A 47 -5.83 4.18 4.37
C PHE A 47 -5.91 4.87 3.03
N GLN A 48 -4.75 5.02 2.40
CA GLN A 48 -4.63 5.50 1.05
C GLN A 48 -4.11 4.39 0.15
N TYR A 49 -4.63 4.24 -1.05
CA TYR A 49 -4.17 3.24 -2.01
C TYR A 49 -3.89 3.86 -3.37
N ILE A 50 -3.07 3.17 -4.16
CA ILE A 50 -2.84 3.52 -5.56
C ILE A 50 -2.75 2.27 -6.43
N HIS A 51 -3.25 2.39 -7.66
CA HIS A 51 -3.09 1.39 -8.70
C HIS A 51 -1.90 1.73 -9.60
N LEU A 52 -0.79 1.02 -9.41
CA LEU A 52 0.46 1.29 -10.15
C LEU A 52 0.39 0.88 -11.63
N ASP A 53 -0.64 0.15 -12.05
CA ASP A 53 -0.90 -0.18 -13.44
C ASP A 53 -1.66 0.92 -14.20
N LEU A 54 -2.33 1.84 -13.50
CA LEU A 54 -3.04 2.96 -14.09
C LEU A 54 -2.15 4.19 -14.36
N ILE A 55 -0.92 4.18 -13.82
CA ILE A 55 0.08 5.25 -14.01
C ILE A 55 1.11 4.88 -15.09
N ASP A 56 1.90 5.87 -15.50
CA ASP A 56 2.95 5.68 -16.48
C ASP A 56 3.97 4.61 -16.08
N GLN A 57 4.44 3.85 -17.07
CA GLN A 57 5.42 2.78 -16.84
C GLN A 57 6.74 3.28 -16.26
N SER A 58 7.16 4.51 -16.60
CA SER A 58 8.33 5.16 -16.02
C SER A 58 8.17 5.33 -14.50
N THR A 59 7.05 5.89 -14.07
CA THR A 59 6.71 6.11 -12.67
C THR A 59 6.58 4.78 -11.93
N LYS A 60 5.88 3.80 -12.51
CA LYS A 60 5.81 2.43 -11.96
C LYS A 60 7.18 1.82 -11.70
N ARG A 61 8.13 1.96 -12.64
CA ARG A 61 9.51 1.46 -12.47
C ARG A 61 10.26 2.23 -11.39
N ALA A 62 10.08 3.55 -11.30
CA ALA A 62 10.68 4.37 -10.28
C ALA A 62 10.18 3.99 -8.88
N VAL A 63 8.86 3.86 -8.71
CA VAL A 63 8.21 3.43 -7.46
C VAL A 63 8.66 2.03 -7.07
N LYS A 64 8.69 1.07 -8.00
CA LYS A 64 9.16 -0.29 -7.71
C LYS A 64 10.61 -0.30 -7.26
N ARG A 65 11.48 0.50 -7.90
CA ARG A 65 12.88 0.65 -7.50
C ARG A 65 12.98 1.27 -6.10
N GLU A 66 12.25 2.34 -5.86
CA GLU A 66 12.24 3.01 -4.55
C GLU A 66 11.73 2.09 -3.44
N LEU A 67 10.66 1.34 -3.67
CA LEU A 67 10.14 0.36 -2.72
C LEU A 67 11.17 -0.74 -2.46
N SER A 68 11.83 -1.25 -3.49
CA SER A 68 12.88 -2.26 -3.34
C SER A 68 14.14 -1.73 -2.65
N ASP A 69 14.45 -0.43 -2.80
CA ASP A 69 15.59 0.21 -2.14
C ASP A 69 15.26 0.57 -0.69
N ARG A 70 14.00 0.92 -0.39
CA ARG A 70 13.53 1.28 0.96
C ARG A 70 13.21 0.05 1.81
N PHE A 71 12.70 -1.01 1.21
CA PHE A 71 12.22 -2.20 1.89
C PHE A 71 12.80 -3.45 1.21
N ASP A 72 13.59 -4.21 1.96
CA ASP A 72 14.07 -5.51 1.48
C ASP A 72 12.88 -6.47 1.31
N ASN A 73 12.79 -7.14 0.15
CA ASN A 73 11.80 -8.17 -0.18
C ASN A 73 10.36 -7.73 -0.52
N VAL A 74 10.08 -6.46 -0.84
CA VAL A 74 8.76 -6.07 -1.40
C VAL A 74 8.64 -6.37 -2.89
N VAL A 75 8.57 -7.67 -3.21
CA VAL A 75 8.47 -8.14 -4.62
C VAL A 75 7.02 -8.41 -5.03
N VAL A 76 6.11 -8.57 -4.07
CA VAL A 76 4.75 -9.06 -4.27
C VAL A 76 3.72 -7.99 -3.89
N PHE A 77 2.81 -7.70 -4.82
CA PHE A 77 1.64 -6.86 -4.56
C PHE A 77 0.49 -7.68 -3.96
N PRO A 78 -0.34 -7.09 -3.09
CA PRO A 78 -0.30 -5.70 -2.60
C PRO A 78 0.86 -5.47 -1.60
N ILE A 79 1.35 -4.23 -1.53
CA ILE A 79 2.35 -3.81 -0.53
C ILE A 79 1.66 -2.84 0.43
N LEU A 80 1.63 -3.20 1.71
CA LEU A 80 1.13 -2.36 2.80
C LEU A 80 2.31 -1.62 3.41
N VAL A 81 2.27 -0.29 3.45
CA VAL A 81 3.21 0.54 4.19
C VAL A 81 2.47 1.16 5.37
N VAL A 82 3.05 1.03 6.55
CA VAL A 82 2.50 1.54 7.81
C VAL A 82 3.49 2.54 8.41
N ASP A 83 3.01 3.74 8.70
CA ASP A 83 3.75 4.87 9.29
C ASP A 83 4.99 5.28 8.50
N HIS A 84 5.02 5.01 7.19
CA HIS A 84 6.20 5.17 6.32
C HIS A 84 7.47 4.43 6.78
N GLN A 85 7.36 3.57 7.80
CA GLN A 85 8.46 2.90 8.46
C GLN A 85 8.47 1.39 8.19
N ARG A 86 7.29 0.77 8.18
CA ARG A 86 7.14 -0.68 8.02
C ARG A 86 6.49 -0.96 6.67
N ALA A 87 7.00 -1.95 5.93
CA ALA A 87 6.34 -2.43 4.72
C ALA A 87 6.12 -3.94 4.77
N PHE A 88 4.98 -4.38 4.28
CA PHE A 88 4.57 -5.78 4.22
C PHE A 88 4.16 -6.11 2.79
N SER A 89 4.79 -7.12 2.20
CA SER A 89 4.44 -7.62 0.86
C SER A 89 3.43 -8.75 0.94
N GLY A 90 2.43 -8.71 0.06
CA GLY A 90 1.36 -9.67 0.00
C GLY A 90 0.23 -9.36 0.99
N PHE A 91 -0.95 -9.87 0.67
CA PHE A 91 -2.11 -9.80 1.56
C PHE A 91 -2.17 -11.05 2.43
N THR A 92 -2.12 -10.87 3.74
CA THR A 92 -2.39 -11.93 4.72
C THR A 92 -3.06 -11.27 5.91
N GLU A 93 -4.31 -11.67 6.16
CA GLU A 93 -5.17 -11.07 7.18
C GLU A 93 -4.47 -10.99 8.54
N SER A 94 -3.91 -12.09 9.03
CA SER A 94 -3.21 -12.12 10.33
C SER A 94 -1.99 -11.19 10.40
N VAL A 95 -1.28 -10.99 9.29
CA VAL A 95 -0.14 -10.06 9.23
C VAL A 95 -0.63 -8.63 9.27
N TRP A 96 -1.70 -8.31 8.53
CA TRP A 96 -2.25 -6.97 8.42
C TRP A 96 -2.93 -6.54 9.72
N THR A 97 -3.73 -7.43 10.32
CA THR A 97 -4.30 -7.24 11.66
C THR A 97 -3.22 -6.87 12.67
N ARG A 98 -2.13 -7.66 12.72
CA ARG A 98 -1.02 -7.41 13.63
C ARG A 98 -0.22 -6.16 13.29
N ALA A 99 -0.10 -5.80 12.01
CA ALA A 99 0.63 -4.60 11.58
C ALA A 99 -0.09 -3.30 11.99
N LEU A 100 -1.42 -3.36 12.05
CA LEU A 100 -2.32 -2.25 12.35
C LEU A 100 -2.84 -2.28 13.79
N ASP A 101 -2.33 -3.21 14.62
CA ASP A 101 -2.73 -3.41 16.00
C ASP A 101 -4.27 -3.55 16.18
N LEU A 102 -4.91 -4.25 15.23
CA LEU A 102 -6.33 -4.61 15.21
C LEU A 102 -6.67 -5.88 16.02
#